data_AF-A0A7S4SWZ5-F1
#
_entry.id   AF-A0A7S4SWZ5-F1
#
_cell.length_a   1.000
_cell.length_b   1.000
_cell.length_c   1.000
_cell.angle_alpha   90.00
_cell.angle_beta   90.00
_cell.angle_gamma   90.00
#
_symmetry.space_group_name_H-M   'P 1'
#
loop_
_entity.id
_entity.type
_entity.pdbx_description
1 polymer ?
#
loop_
_entity_poly.entity_id
_entity_poly.type
_entity_poly.pdbx_seq_one_letter_code
_entity_poly.pdbx_strand_id
1 'polypeptide(L)'
;MQGQMSPRFYDETLFFSKQMIFGRFDTEKVVHEEVMPAFQRYVQTHYDMVLNTTPDVSSKRTSNVLDRQAAYDSYSAERDPATKMFEAMFGVDWSEGFVHDFLFDQSRKDSS
;
A
#
# COMPACT_ATOMS: atom_id res chain seq x y z
N MET A 1 8.50 16.55 8.26
CA MET A 1 7.26 15.87 7.78
C MET A 1 6.06 16.65 8.31
N GLN A 2 5.30 17.30 7.42
CA GLN A 2 4.08 18.03 7.74
C GLN A 2 2.97 17.55 6.79
N GLY A 3 1.90 17.00 7.35
CA GLY A 3 0.76 16.44 6.62
C GLY A 3 0.01 15.43 7.49
N GLN A 4 -1.31 15.59 7.63
CA GLN A 4 -2.18 14.58 8.25
C GLN A 4 -2.89 13.79 7.15
N MET A 5 -2.96 12.47 7.29
CA MET A 5 -3.74 11.67 6.35
C MET A 5 -5.22 12.02 6.49
N SER A 6 -5.88 12.21 5.35
CA SER A 6 -7.32 12.39 5.37
C SER A 6 -7.96 11.02 5.57
N PRO A 7 -8.80 10.83 6.62
CA PRO A 7 -9.53 9.58 6.82
C PRO A 7 -10.53 9.28 5.69
N ARG A 8 -10.72 10.23 4.75
CA ARG A 8 -11.51 10.04 3.54
C ARG A 8 -10.89 9.04 2.56
N PHE A 9 -9.56 8.88 2.59
CA PHE A 9 -8.85 7.94 1.73
C PHE A 9 -8.31 6.80 2.57
N TYR A 10 -7.46 7.06 3.56
CA TYR A 10 -6.88 6.02 4.41
C TYR A 10 -7.07 6.35 5.89
N ASP A 11 -7.53 5.36 6.66
CA ASP A 11 -7.42 5.32 8.12
C ASP A 11 -5.98 5.00 8.50
N GLU A 12 -5.30 5.96 9.13
CA GLU A 12 -3.90 5.84 9.54
C GLU A 12 -3.65 4.80 10.63
N THR A 13 -4.70 4.30 11.28
CA THR A 13 -4.61 3.24 12.29
C THR A 13 -4.68 1.83 11.70
N LEU A 14 -5.06 1.71 10.42
CA LEU A 14 -5.22 0.45 9.73
C LEU A 14 -4.12 0.30 8.67
N PHE A 15 -3.33 -0.76 8.80
CA PHE A 15 -2.28 -1.16 7.84
C PHE A 15 -1.06 -0.24 7.70
N PHE A 16 -0.99 0.88 8.42
CA PHE A 16 0.19 1.74 8.47
C PHE A 16 1.03 1.51 9.72
N SER A 17 2.35 1.53 9.56
CA SER A 17 3.28 1.46 10.69
C SER A 17 3.50 2.85 11.30
N LYS A 18 4.02 2.87 12.54
CA LYS A 18 4.41 4.12 13.21
C LYS A 18 5.53 4.88 12.49
N GLN A 19 6.25 4.19 11.60
CA GLN A 19 7.37 4.76 10.87
C GLN A 19 6.89 5.44 9.57
N MET A 20 5.67 5.17 9.08
CA MET A 20 5.15 5.67 7.80
C MET A 20 5.56 7.12 7.50
N ILE A 21 6.16 7.31 6.32
CA ILE A 21 6.48 8.63 5.80
C ILE A 21 5.26 9.14 5.03
N PHE A 22 4.66 10.21 5.54
CA PHE A 22 3.57 10.91 4.88
C PHE A 22 3.82 12.42 4.98
N GLY A 23 3.66 13.12 3.85
CA GLY A 23 3.87 14.56 3.79
C GLY A 23 3.47 15.16 2.45
N ARG A 24 3.12 16.43 2.48
CA ARG A 24 2.99 17.29 1.29
C ARG A 24 4.06 18.36 1.37
N PHE A 25 4.75 18.60 0.27
CA PHE A 25 5.88 19.52 0.22
C PHE A 25 5.66 20.55 -0.88
N ASP A 26 5.95 21.80 -0.58
CA ASP A 26 5.75 22.92 -1.50
C ASP A 26 6.96 23.12 -2.45
N THR A 27 8.02 22.33 -2.28
CA THR A 27 9.24 22.42 -3.08
C THR A 27 9.70 21.05 -3.53
N GLU A 28 10.09 20.96 -4.80
CA GLU A 28 10.60 19.73 -5.42
C GLU A 28 11.96 19.33 -4.85
N LYS A 29 12.75 20.27 -4.30
CA LYS A 29 14.06 19.97 -3.71
C LYS A 29 13.99 18.90 -2.62
N VAL A 30 12.92 18.92 -1.83
CA VAL A 30 12.68 17.94 -0.75
C VAL A 30 12.57 16.52 -1.30
N VAL A 31 12.11 16.33 -2.54
CA VAL A 31 12.05 15.01 -3.19
C VAL A 31 13.45 14.40 -3.28
N HIS A 32 14.43 15.18 -3.71
CA HIS A 32 15.79 14.70 -3.93
C HIS A 32 16.64 14.69 -2.64
N GLU A 33 16.45 15.67 -1.78
CA GLU A 33 17.30 15.88 -0.60
C GLU A 33 16.84 15.05 0.61
N GLU A 34 15.53 14.78 0.73
CA GLU A 34 14.97 14.08 1.89
C GLU A 34 14.21 12.80 1.52
N VAL A 35 13.25 12.89 0.60
CA VAL A 35 12.35 11.76 0.28
C VAL A 35 13.12 10.61 -0.38
N MET A 36 13.98 10.90 -1.35
CA MET A 36 14.75 9.88 -2.06
C MET A 36 15.72 9.12 -1.13
N PRO A 37 16.54 9.80 -0.31
CA PRO A 37 17.36 9.11 0.69
C PRO A 37 16.54 8.30 1.70
N ALA A 38 15.38 8.81 2.13
CA ALA A 38 14.50 8.08 3.04
C ALA A 38 13.91 6.83 2.38
N PHE A 39 13.44 6.94 1.14
CA PHE A 39 12.95 5.81 0.33
C PHE A 39 14.02 4.72 0.17
N GLN A 40 15.25 5.08 -0.19
CA GLN A 40 16.36 4.12 -0.31
C GLN A 40 16.62 3.39 1.01
N ARG A 41 16.58 4.10 2.15
CA ARG A 41 16.72 3.47 3.47
C ARG A 41 15.57 2.53 3.79
N TYR A 42 14.33 2.87 3.41
CA TYR A 42 13.17 2.00 3.61
C TYR A 42 13.30 0.71 2.81
N VAL A 43 13.69 0.80 1.54
CA VAL A 43 13.93 -0.36 0.68
C VAL A 43 15.05 -1.24 1.25
N GLN A 44 16.19 -0.64 1.63
CA GLN A 44 17.29 -1.38 2.23
C GLN A 44 16.86 -2.07 3.54
N THR A 45 16.15 -1.36 4.42
CA THR A 45 15.68 -1.92 5.70
C THR A 45 14.70 -3.08 5.46
N HIS A 46 13.78 -2.95 4.50
CA HIS A 46 12.85 -4.02 4.15
C HIS A 46 13.59 -5.22 3.57
N TYR A 47 14.56 -5.00 2.69
CA TYR A 47 15.44 -6.06 2.16
C TYR A 47 16.16 -6.80 3.28
N ASP A 48 16.78 -6.07 4.22
CA ASP A 48 17.47 -6.66 5.35
C ASP A 48 16.50 -7.45 6.25
N MET A 49 15.27 -6.97 6.46
CA MET A 49 14.24 -7.71 7.19
C MET A 49 13.91 -9.03 6.50
N VAL A 50 13.68 -9.02 5.19
CA VAL A 50 13.37 -10.24 4.43
C VAL A 50 14.54 -11.22 4.48
N LEU A 51 15.77 -10.74 4.27
CA LEU A 51 16.98 -11.57 4.27
C LEU A 51 17.24 -12.25 5.63
N ASN A 52 16.96 -11.55 6.73
CA ASN A 52 17.21 -12.03 8.08
C ASN A 52 16.00 -12.72 8.73
N THR A 53 14.85 -12.78 8.05
CA THR A 53 13.66 -13.45 8.58
C THR A 53 13.84 -14.96 8.54
N THR A 54 13.68 -15.63 9.69
CA THR A 54 13.57 -17.09 9.73
C THR A 54 12.18 -17.50 9.23
N PRO A 55 12.06 -18.33 8.19
CA PRO A 55 10.75 -18.74 7.67
C PRO A 55 9.93 -19.51 8.71
N ASP A 56 8.68 -19.09 8.91
CA ASP A 56 7.66 -19.85 9.64
C ASP A 56 6.63 -20.36 8.63
N VAL A 57 6.75 -21.64 8.28
CA VAL A 57 5.89 -22.33 7.32
C VAL A 57 4.77 -23.12 7.99
N SER A 58 4.46 -22.82 9.25
CA SER A 58 3.32 -23.45 9.91
C SER A 58 2.02 -23.03 9.23
N SER A 59 1.13 -23.99 8.97
CA SER A 59 -0.15 -23.75 8.29
C SER A 59 -0.96 -22.64 8.96
N LYS A 60 -0.94 -22.58 10.29
CA LYS A 60 -1.60 -21.53 11.07
C LYS A 60 -0.99 -20.14 10.80
N ARG A 61 0.33 -20.03 10.74
CA ARG A 61 0.99 -18.74 10.48
C ARG A 61 0.75 -18.30 9.05
N THR A 62 0.94 -19.19 8.09
CA THR A 62 0.71 -18.93 6.66
C THR A 62 -0.72 -18.49 6.41
N SER A 63 -1.72 -19.21 6.93
CA SER A 63 -3.13 -18.83 6.82
C SER A 63 -3.38 -17.44 7.40
N ASN A 64 -2.86 -17.15 8.60
CA ASN A 64 -3.08 -15.83 9.21
C ASN A 64 -2.43 -14.68 8.43
N VAL A 65 -1.27 -14.92 7.80
CA VAL A 65 -0.60 -13.91 6.97
C VAL A 65 -1.41 -13.67 5.70
N LEU A 66 -1.87 -14.73 5.03
CA LEU A 66 -2.72 -14.63 3.83
C LEU A 66 -4.01 -13.86 4.12
N ASP A 67 -4.72 -14.19 5.21
CA ASP A 67 -5.95 -13.49 5.59
C ASP A 67 -5.70 -11.98 5.81
N ARG A 68 -4.56 -11.62 6.40
CA ARG A 68 -4.19 -10.21 6.62
C ARG A 68 -3.80 -9.49 5.34
N GLN A 69 -3.18 -10.18 4.39
CA GLN A 69 -2.86 -9.63 3.07
C GLN A 69 -4.14 -9.40 2.26
N ALA A 70 -5.04 -10.38 2.20
CA ALA A 70 -6.34 -10.24 1.54
C ALA A 70 -7.20 -9.11 2.16
N ALA A 71 -7.14 -8.95 3.49
CA ALA A 71 -7.80 -7.85 4.19
C ALA A 71 -7.20 -6.48 3.82
N TYR A 72 -5.87 -6.39 3.65
CA TYR A 72 -5.20 -5.17 3.18
C TYR A 72 -5.60 -4.83 1.74
N ASP A 73 -5.61 -5.81 0.84
CA ASP A 73 -5.99 -5.62 -0.56
C ASP A 73 -7.44 -5.17 -0.68
N SER A 74 -8.36 -5.86 0.00
CA SER A 74 -9.78 -5.49 0.04
C SER A 74 -9.98 -4.06 0.55
N TYR A 75 -9.29 -3.71 1.64
CA TYR A 75 -9.36 -2.38 2.22
C TYR A 75 -8.84 -1.30 1.28
N SER A 76 -7.71 -1.56 0.61
CA SER A 76 -7.02 -0.58 -0.23
C SER A 76 -7.72 -0.40 -1.58
N ALA A 77 -8.23 -1.47 -2.19
CA ALA A 77 -8.99 -1.39 -3.44
C ALA A 77 -10.24 -0.49 -3.32
N GLU A 78 -10.92 -0.52 -2.19
CA GLU A 78 -12.09 0.33 -1.92
C GLU A 78 -11.74 1.81 -1.65
N ARG A 79 -10.49 2.09 -1.27
CA ARG A 79 -10.09 3.35 -0.63
C ARG A 79 -8.99 4.12 -1.36
N ASP A 80 -8.32 3.50 -2.33
CA ASP A 80 -7.23 4.11 -3.05
C ASP A 80 -7.69 5.42 -3.75
N PRO A 81 -7.10 6.58 -3.43
CA PRO A 81 -7.44 7.84 -4.08
C PRO A 81 -7.20 7.84 -5.60
N ALA A 82 -6.33 6.95 -6.11
CA ALA A 82 -5.95 6.90 -7.52
C ALA A 82 -7.07 6.36 -8.44
N THR A 83 -8.05 5.62 -7.91
CA THR A 83 -9.12 5.01 -8.74
C THR A 83 -9.84 6.03 -9.62
N LYS A 84 -10.21 7.19 -9.06
CA LYS A 84 -10.88 8.26 -9.84
C LYS A 84 -10.00 8.87 -10.92
N MET A 85 -8.68 8.89 -10.69
CA MET A 85 -7.73 9.36 -11.69
C MET A 85 -7.66 8.36 -12.86
N PHE A 86 -7.62 7.06 -12.57
CA PHE A 86 -7.62 6.01 -13.59
C PHE A 86 -8.93 5.99 -14.38
N GLU A 87 -10.09 6.10 -13.74
CA GLU A 87 -11.39 6.20 -14.41
C GLU A 87 -11.42 7.35 -15.42
N ALA A 88 -10.90 8.53 -15.03
CA ALA A 88 -10.86 9.71 -15.89
C ALA A 88 -9.90 9.55 -17.08
N MET A 89 -8.81 8.81 -16.92
CA MET A 89 -7.78 8.64 -17.94
C MET A 89 -8.08 7.47 -18.90
N PHE A 90 -8.67 6.38 -18.39
CA PHE A 90 -8.72 5.09 -19.06
C PHE A 90 -10.12 4.45 -19.08
N GLY A 91 -11.10 5.05 -18.40
CA GLY A 91 -12.47 4.53 -18.29
C GLY A 91 -12.67 3.61 -17.09
N VAL A 92 -13.94 3.44 -16.71
CA VAL A 92 -14.34 2.71 -15.49
C VAL A 92 -13.96 1.24 -15.56
N ASP A 93 -14.32 0.55 -16.65
CA ASP A 93 -14.08 -0.89 -16.79
C ASP A 93 -12.58 -1.24 -16.73
N TRP A 94 -11.74 -0.42 -17.38
CA TRP A 94 -10.29 -0.60 -17.33
C TRP A 94 -9.75 -0.35 -15.93
N SER A 95 -10.22 0.71 -15.27
CA SER A 95 -9.80 1.07 -13.91
C SER A 95 -10.19 -0.02 -12.90
N GLU A 96 -11.40 -0.56 -12.99
CA GLU A 96 -11.87 -1.64 -12.12
C GLU A 96 -10.99 -2.88 -12.28
N GLY A 97 -10.72 -3.30 -13.52
CA GLY A 97 -9.79 -4.40 -13.79
C GLY A 97 -8.38 -4.11 -13.29
N PHE A 98 -7.85 -2.91 -13.49
CA PHE A 98 -6.50 -2.57 -13.02
C PHE A 98 -6.37 -2.59 -11.49
N VAL A 99 -7.40 -2.09 -10.77
CA VAL A 99 -7.41 -2.08 -9.30
C VAL A 99 -7.52 -3.51 -8.75
N HIS A 100 -8.45 -4.31 -9.24
CA HIS A 100 -8.77 -5.62 -8.67
C HIS A 100 -7.97 -6.79 -9.26
N ASP A 101 -7.36 -6.65 -10.43
CA ASP A 101 -6.64 -7.74 -11.10
C ASP A 101 -5.12 -7.55 -11.06
N PHE A 102 -4.65 -6.35 -10.67
CA PHE A 102 -3.22 -6.04 -10.65
C PHE A 102 -2.77 -5.33 -9.37
N LEU A 103 -3.37 -4.20 -8.98
CA LEU A 103 -2.90 -3.46 -7.80
C LEU A 103 -3.18 -4.18 -6.48
N PHE A 104 -4.37 -4.78 -6.37
CA PHE A 104 -4.85 -5.47 -5.17
C PHE A 104 -5.53 -6.78 -5.57
N ASP A 105 -4.77 -7.74 -6.08
CA ASP A 105 -5.29 -8.96 -6.69
C ASP A 105 -6.06 -9.87 -5.71
N GLN A 106 -5.76 -9.80 -4.40
CA GLN A 106 -6.52 -10.52 -3.37
C GLN A 106 -7.79 -9.80 -2.92
N SER A 107 -8.10 -8.62 -3.49
CA SER A 107 -9.37 -7.92 -3.25
C SER A 107 -10.53 -8.47 -4.08
N ARG A 108 -10.24 -9.30 -5.08
CA ARG A 108 -11.27 -10.01 -5.84
C ARG A 108 -12.10 -10.85 -4.89
N LYS A 109 -13.36 -10.44 -4.73
CA LYS A 109 -14.38 -11.30 -4.13
C LYS A 109 -14.65 -12.37 -5.16
N ASP A 110 -14.24 -13.61 -4.86
CA ASP A 110 -14.60 -14.76 -5.69
C ASP A 110 -16.08 -14.65 -6.01
N SER A 111 -16.37 -14.56 -7.31
CA SER A 111 -17.74 -14.53 -7.80
C SER A 111 -18.30 -15.94 -7.62
N SER A 112 -18.82 -16.22 -6.41
CA SER A 112 -19.68 -17.36 -6.02
C SER A 112 -19.35 -18.73 -6.60
#